data_AF-A0A441GVI9-F1
#
_entry.id   AF-A0A441GVI9-F1
#
_cell.length_a   1.000
_cell.length_b   1.000
_cell.length_c   1.000
_cell.angle_alpha   90.00
_cell.angle_beta   90.00
_cell.angle_gamma   90.00
#
_symmetry.space_group_name_H-M   'P 1'
#
loop_
_entity.id
_entity.type
_entity.pdbx_description
1 polymer ?
#
loop_
_entity_poly.entity_id
_entity_poly.type
_entity_poly.pdbx_seq_one_letter_code
_entity_poly.pdbx_strand_id
1 'polypeptide(L)' 'AGMAAAWRELAERNNANELSRDEWLGLMLDREVAMRADKRVRNRLASARLRFPEACIEDIDFAAPRGLDRRSTMALAQG' A
#
# COMPACT_ATOMS: atom_id res chain seq x y z
N ALA A 1 -4.31 5.38 -14.07
CA ALA A 1 -5.32 5.71 -13.05
C ALA A 1 -6.07 4.42 -12.70
N GLY A 2 -6.28 4.15 -11.41
CA GLY A 2 -6.93 2.94 -10.91
C GLY A 2 -8.41 2.87 -11.22
N MET A 3 -9.13 3.99 -11.21
CA MET A 3 -10.54 4.00 -11.65
C MET A 3 -10.68 3.52 -13.10
N ALA A 4 -9.86 4.04 -14.03
CA ALA A 4 -9.91 3.65 -15.44
C ALA A 4 -9.46 2.20 -15.69
N ALA A 5 -8.61 1.64 -14.81
CA ALA A 5 -8.24 0.23 -14.87
C ALA A 5 -9.39 -0.66 -14.38
N ALA A 6 -10.00 -0.32 -13.24
CA ALA A 6 -11.16 -1.02 -12.71
C ALA A 6 -12.35 -0.94 -13.66
N TRP A 7 -12.62 0.21 -14.29
CA TRP A 7 -13.68 0.35 -15.28
C TRP A 7 -13.54 -0.63 -16.44
N ARG A 8 -12.35 -0.74 -17.04
CA ARG A 8 -12.09 -1.68 -18.14
C ARG A 8 -12.30 -3.13 -17.69
N GLU A 9 -11.78 -3.46 -16.51
CA GLU A 9 -11.92 -4.79 -15.93
C GLU A 9 -13.39 -5.14 -15.63
N LEU A 10 -14.18 -4.20 -15.10
CA LEU A 10 -15.61 -4.39 -14.82
C LEU A 10 -16.43 -4.48 -16.11
N ALA A 11 -16.08 -3.72 -17.15
CA ALA A 11 -16.73 -3.77 -18.45
C ALA A 11 -16.50 -5.09 -19.20
N GLU A 12 -15.37 -5.76 -18.94
CA GLU A 12 -15.06 -7.08 -19.50
C GLU A 12 -15.74 -8.24 -18.76
N ARG A 13 -16.27 -8.02 -17.54
CA ARG A 13 -16.95 -9.05 -16.75
C ARG A 13 -18.38 -9.27 -17.22
N ASN A 14 -18.72 -10.54 -17.48
CA ASN A 14 -20.06 -10.96 -17.95
C ASN A 14 -21.20 -10.73 -16.92
N ASN A 15 -20.88 -10.44 -15.65
CA ASN A 15 -21.83 -10.16 -14.57
C ASN A 15 -21.98 -8.66 -14.27
N ALA A 16 -21.57 -7.79 -15.21
CA ALA A 16 -21.67 -6.33 -15.10
C ALA A 16 -23.06 -5.82 -14.65
N ASN A 17 -24.13 -6.54 -15.02
CA ASN A 17 -25.53 -6.19 -14.73
C ASN A 17 -26.02 -6.57 -13.33
N GLU A 18 -25.24 -7.32 -12.54
CA GLU A 18 -25.63 -7.71 -11.17
C GLU A 18 -25.29 -6.63 -10.15
N LEU A 19 -24.38 -5.72 -10.49
CA LEU A 19 -23.91 -4.65 -9.62
C LEU A 19 -24.65 -3.35 -9.94
N SER A 20 -25.12 -2.68 -8.90
CA SER A 20 -25.62 -1.31 -8.97
C SER A 20 -24.49 -0.33 -9.35
N ARG A 21 -24.88 0.88 -9.77
CA ARG A 21 -23.92 1.94 -10.12
C ARG A 21 -23.04 2.34 -8.94
N ASP A 22 -23.60 2.30 -7.73
CA ASP A 22 -22.87 2.67 -6.52
C ASP A 22 -21.81 1.62 -6.17
N GLU A 23 -22.10 0.34 -6.38
CA GLU A 23 -21.12 -0.74 -6.22
C GLU A 23 -20.01 -0.65 -7.27
N TRP A 24 -20.35 -0.35 -8.53
CA TRP A 24 -19.37 -0.07 -9.58
C TRP A 24 -18.44 1.08 -9.18
N LEU A 25 -19.00 2.17 -8.67
CA LEU A 25 -18.23 3.32 -8.22
C LEU A 25 -17.34 2.98 -7.03
N GLY A 26 -17.86 2.24 -6.05
CA GLY A 26 -17.08 1.76 -4.90
C GLY A 26 -15.85 0.98 -5.33
N LEU A 27 -16.01 -0.02 -6.21
CA LEU A 27 -14.90 -0.84 -6.71
C LEU A 27 -13.85 -0.02 -7.47
N MET A 28 -14.28 0.97 -8.27
CA MET A 28 -13.35 1.86 -8.97
C MET A 28 -12.56 2.75 -8.02
N LEU A 29 -13.22 3.30 -6.99
CA LEU A 29 -12.59 4.14 -5.98
C LEU A 29 -11.60 3.34 -5.14
N ASP A 30 -11.96 2.12 -4.71
CA ASP A 30 -11.07 1.23 -3.97
C ASP A 30 -9.80 0.94 -4.75
N ARG A 31 -9.93 0.63 -6.06
CA ARG A 31 -8.77 0.42 -6.93
C ARG A 31 -7.90 1.66 -7.05
N GLU A 32 -8.49 2.85 -7.16
CA GLU A 32 -7.73 4.11 -7.21
C GLU A 32 -7.00 4.41 -5.90
N VAL A 33 -7.66 4.21 -4.76
CA VAL A 33 -7.07 4.41 -3.43
C VAL A 33 -5.87 3.49 -3.23
N ALA A 34 -6.04 2.19 -3.53
CA ALA A 34 -4.96 1.20 -3.45
C ALA A 34 -3.78 1.59 -4.36
N MET A 35 -4.04 1.88 -5.64
CA MET A 35 -2.97 2.27 -6.57
C MET A 35 -2.26 3.56 -6.16
N ARG A 36 -2.96 4.53 -5.58
CA ARG A 36 -2.34 5.74 -5.04
C ARG A 36 -1.47 5.42 -3.83
N ALA A 37 -1.92 4.54 -2.93
CA ALA A 37 -1.14 4.10 -1.78
C ALA A 37 0.17 3.43 -2.23
N ASP A 38 0.07 2.46 -3.15
CA ASP A 38 1.24 1.76 -3.71
C ASP A 38 2.20 2.74 -4.38
N LYS A 39 1.67 3.69 -5.16
CA LYS A 39 2.49 4.71 -5.81
C LYS A 39 3.21 5.59 -4.79
N ARG A 40 2.55 5.98 -3.68
CA ARG A 40 3.20 6.75 -2.60
C ARG A 40 4.33 5.96 -1.97
N VAL A 41 4.11 4.68 -1.62
CA VAL A 41 5.13 3.81 -1.01
C VAL A 41 6.31 3.63 -1.97
N ARG A 42 6.05 3.26 -3.22
CA ARG A 42 7.09 3.05 -4.23
C ARG A 42 7.92 4.31 -4.50
N ASN A 43 7.28 5.48 -4.54
CA ASN A 43 7.98 6.75 -4.70
C ASN A 43 8.87 7.07 -3.49
N ARG A 44 8.37 6.83 -2.27
CA ARG A 44 9.17 7.00 -1.05
C ARG A 44 10.39 6.08 -1.05
N LEU A 45 10.21 4.80 -1.40
CA LEU A 45 11.31 3.83 -1.51
C LEU A 45 12.34 4.26 -2.56
N ALA A 46 11.90 4.70 -3.74
CA ALA A 46 12.79 5.20 -4.78
C ALA A 46 13.60 6.43 -4.33
N SER A 47 12.98 7.33 -3.53
CA SER A 47 13.66 8.51 -3.00
C SER A 47 14.59 8.22 -1.82
N ALA A 48 14.35 7.15 -1.06
CA ALA A 48 15.03 6.88 0.20
C ALA A 48 16.50 6.45 0.04
N ARG A 49 16.92 6.01 -1.16
CA ARG A 49 18.31 5.59 -1.48
C ARG A 49 18.90 4.67 -0.41
N LEU A 50 18.15 3.63 -0.04
CA LEU A 50 18.50 2.73 1.05
C LEU A 50 19.88 2.08 0.81
N ARG A 51 20.77 2.22 1.80
CA ARG A 51 22.10 1.59 1.77
C ARG A 51 22.01 0.06 1.89
N PHE A 52 21.04 -0.42 2.67
CA PHE A 52 20.78 -1.83 2.93
C PHE A 52 19.35 -2.14 2.48
N PRO A 53 19.14 -2.58 1.24
CA PRO A 53 17.80 -2.78 0.69
C PRO A 53 17.03 -3.95 1.33
N GLU A 54 17.76 -4.95 1.83
CA GLU A 54 17.19 -6.13 2.50
C GLU A 54 17.07 -5.97 4.03
N ALA A 55 17.26 -4.75 4.56
CA ALA A 55 17.17 -4.53 5.99
C ALA A 55 15.74 -4.79 6.50
N CYS A 56 15.62 -5.64 7.51
CA CYS A 56 14.35 -6.04 8.09
C CYS A 56 14.19 -5.58 9.55
N ILE A 57 13.01 -5.77 10.14
CA ILE A 57 12.73 -5.35 11.52
C ILE A 57 13.56 -6.16 12.52
N GLU A 58 13.90 -7.40 12.16
CA GLU A 58 14.70 -8.32 12.94
C GLU A 58 16.16 -7.87 13.08
N ASP A 59 16.65 -7.04 12.16
CA ASP A 59 18.02 -6.50 12.18
C ASP A 59 18.19 -5.34 13.18
N ILE A 60 17.13 -4.88 13.85
CA ILE A 60 17.19 -3.73 14.75
C ILE A 60 17.92 -4.09 16.04
N ASP A 61 19.15 -3.60 16.16
CA ASP A 61 19.87 -3.60 17.43
C ASP A 61 19.33 -2.51 18.37
N PHE A 62 18.58 -2.93 19.39
CA PHE A 62 18.05 -2.09 20.47
C PHE A 62 19.04 -1.86 21.62
N ALA A 63 20.19 -2.57 21.65
CA ALA A 63 21.23 -2.33 22.65
C ALA A 63 22.07 -1.08 22.32
N ALA A 64 22.14 -0.71 21.03
CA ALA A 64 22.77 0.53 20.60
C ALA A 64 22.13 1.76 21.27
N PRO A 65 22.91 2.74 21.75
CA PRO A 65 22.43 3.89 22.53
C PRO A 65 21.77 4.98 21.65
N ARG A 66 20.85 4.58 20.76
CA ARG A 66 20.12 5.45 19.81
C ARG A 66 18.79 5.96 20.38
N GLY A 67 18.42 5.56 21.59
CA GLY A 67 17.16 5.96 22.22
C GLY A 67 15.91 5.38 21.54
N LEU A 68 16.04 4.25 20.83
CA LEU A 68 14.91 3.57 20.21
C LEU A 68 14.11 2.80 21.27
N ASP A 69 12.87 3.21 21.54
CA ASP A 69 11.97 2.43 22.38
C ASP A 69 11.50 1.18 21.61
N ARG A 70 11.79 0.00 22.18
CA ARG A 70 11.42 -1.28 21.57
C ARG A 70 9.92 -1.40 21.40
N ARG A 71 9.13 -0.95 22.38
CA ARG A 71 7.67 -1.09 22.35
C ARG A 71 7.05 -0.26 21.24
N SER A 72 7.41 1.03 21.14
CA SER A 72 6.93 1.90 20.08
C SER A 72 7.37 1.39 18.69
N THR A 73 8.62 0.94 18.56
CA THR A 73 9.16 0.47 17.28
C THR A 73 8.41 -0.76 16.78
N MET A 74 8.17 -1.74 17.66
CA MET A 74 7.44 -2.96 17.29
C MET A 74 5.95 -2.70 17.02
N ALA A 75 5.33 -1.76 17.74
CA ALA A 75 3.94 -1.37 17.45
C ALA A 75 3.79 -0.75 16.05
N LEU A 76 4.74 0.09 15.64
CA LEU A 76 4.77 0.70 14.31
C LEU A 76 5.08 -0.31 13.20
N ALA A 77 5.87 -1.34 13.51
CA ALA A 77 6.23 -2.39 12.57
C ALA A 77 5.05 -3.27 12.14
N GLN A 78 4.03 -3.40 13.00
CA GLN A 78 2.90 -4.29 12.79
C GLN A 78 1.84 -3.72 11.83
N GLY A 79 1.87 -2.42 11.53
CA GLY A 79 0.99 -1.78 10.55
C GLY A 79 -0.47 -1.67 11.00
#